data_AF-A0A815NF80-F1
#
_entry.id   AF-A0A815NF80-F1
#
_cell.length_a   1.000
_cell.length_b   1.000
_cell.length_c   1.000
_cell.angle_alpha   90.00
_cell.angle_beta   90.00
_cell.angle_gamma   90.00
#
_symmetry.space_group_name_H-M   'P 1'
#
loop_
_entity.id
_entity.type
_entity.pdbx_description
1 polymer ?
#
loop_
_entity_poly.entity_id
_entity_poly.type
_entity_poly.pdbx_seq_one_letter_code
_entity_poly.pdbx_strand_id
1 'polypeptide(L)'
;VQIEVRGSPIFLMKYADSCRHLEVQILADQNGQAISLFGRDCSIQRRHQKIIEDAPAVIASPEILEKMEKAAVRLAKMVGYVSAGTVEYLYNPNDQTFFFLELNSRLQVEHPCTEMITDVNLPACQLQVQI
;
A
#
# COMPACT_ATOMS: atom_id res chain seq x y z
N VAL A 1 -22.09 15.41 13.61
CA VAL A 1 -21.37 16.66 13.26
C VAL A 1 -20.31 17.05 14.30
N GLN A 2 -20.39 16.65 15.59
CA GLN A 2 -19.35 16.95 16.59
C GLN A 2 -17.96 16.30 16.35
N ILE A 3 -17.79 15.49 15.30
CA ILE A 3 -16.54 14.76 14.97
C ILE A 3 -15.76 15.47 13.84
N GLU A 4 -16.30 16.54 13.26
CA GLU A 4 -15.62 17.26 12.18
C GLU A 4 -14.36 17.99 12.66
N VAL A 5 -13.26 17.81 11.93
CA VAL A 5 -11.96 18.40 12.25
C VAL A 5 -11.95 19.87 11.86
N ARG A 6 -12.19 20.75 12.83
CA ARG A 6 -12.16 22.21 12.61
C ARG A 6 -10.76 22.67 12.18
N GLY A 7 -10.70 23.48 11.13
CA GLY A 7 -9.44 24.06 10.63
C GLY A 7 -8.64 23.15 9.69
N SER A 8 -9.08 21.91 9.47
CA SER A 8 -8.47 21.05 8.45
C SER A 8 -8.81 21.56 7.04
N PRO A 9 -7.85 21.60 6.11
CA PRO A 9 -8.16 21.69 4.69
C PRO A 9 -9.13 20.59 4.28
N ILE A 10 -10.05 20.92 3.37
CA ILE A 10 -11.01 19.99 2.80
C ILE A 10 -10.70 19.90 1.31
N PHE A 11 -10.64 18.68 0.79
CA PHE A 11 -10.60 18.43 -0.64
C PHE A 11 -11.76 17.51 -1.02
N LEU A 12 -12.16 17.59 -2.30
CA LEU A 12 -13.15 16.70 -2.87
C LEU A 12 -12.43 15.77 -3.85
N MET A 13 -12.74 14.48 -3.76
CA MET A 13 -12.28 13.47 -4.70
C MET A 13 -13.48 12.81 -5.38
N LYS A 14 -13.28 12.37 -6.62
CA LYS A 14 -14.29 11.56 -7.31
C LYS A 14 -14.51 10.28 -6.50
N TYR A 15 -15.77 9.98 -6.20
CA TYR A 15 -16.13 8.72 -5.55
C TYR A 15 -15.83 7.54 -6.49
N ALA A 16 -15.06 6.59 -5.98
CA ALA A 16 -14.71 5.37 -6.69
C ALA A 16 -15.65 4.25 -6.24
N ASP A 17 -16.53 3.81 -7.14
CA ASP A 17 -17.50 2.76 -6.85
C ASP A 17 -16.97 1.39 -7.26
N SER A 18 -17.38 0.34 -6.54
CA SER A 18 -17.03 -1.06 -6.83
C SER A 18 -15.52 -1.35 -6.94
N CYS A 19 -14.68 -0.57 -6.27
CA CYS A 19 -13.23 -0.76 -6.24
C CYS A 19 -12.80 -1.79 -5.18
N ARG A 20 -11.69 -2.46 -5.48
CA ARG A 20 -10.87 -3.22 -4.54
C ARG A 20 -9.84 -2.30 -3.90
N HIS A 21 -9.55 -2.56 -2.63
CA HIS A 21 -8.48 -1.90 -1.90
C HIS A 21 -7.24 -2.78 -1.99
N LEU A 22 -6.30 -2.40 -2.86
CA LEU A 22 -5.08 -3.14 -3.10
C LEU A 22 -3.88 -2.33 -2.63
N GLU A 23 -2.87 -3.02 -2.13
CA GLU A 23 -1.72 -2.39 -1.52
C GLU A 23 -0.44 -2.99 -2.04
N VAL A 24 0.64 -2.21 -2.07
CA VAL A 24 1.99 -2.70 -2.34
C VAL A 24 2.86 -2.44 -1.12
N GLN A 25 3.46 -3.50 -0.57
CA GLN A 25 4.49 -3.37 0.44
C GLN A 25 5.76 -2.84 -0.22
N ILE A 26 6.32 -1.76 0.31
CA ILE A 26 7.63 -1.24 -0.10
C ILE A 26 8.63 -1.36 1.04
N LEU A 27 9.90 -1.53 0.67
CA LEU A 27 11.05 -1.44 1.55
C LEU A 27 12.11 -0.59 0.85
N ALA A 28 12.62 0.43 1.55
CA ALA A 28 13.62 1.34 1.01
C ALA A 28 14.76 1.60 1.99
N ASP A 29 15.96 1.81 1.45
CA ASP A 29 17.20 2.08 2.19
C ASP A 29 17.61 3.56 2.11
N GLN A 30 18.65 3.93 2.86
CA GLN A 30 19.18 5.30 2.88
C GLN A 30 19.96 5.68 1.61
N ASN A 31 20.26 4.72 0.73
CA ASN A 31 21.00 4.93 -0.51
C ASN A 31 20.05 5.23 -1.70
N GLY A 32 18.75 5.38 -1.43
CA GLY A 32 17.73 5.62 -2.46
C GLY A 32 17.33 4.36 -3.23
N GLN A 33 17.69 3.17 -2.75
CA GLN A 33 17.13 1.93 -3.26
C GLN A 33 15.77 1.68 -2.63
N ALA A 34 14.83 1.22 -3.45
CA ALA A 34 13.50 0.83 -3.02
C ALA A 34 13.02 -0.35 -3.86
N ILE A 35 12.34 -1.27 -3.21
CA ILE A 35 11.76 -2.48 -3.81
C ILE A 35 10.31 -2.65 -3.39
N SER A 36 9.54 -3.39 -4.20
CA SER A 36 8.23 -3.94 -3.82
C SER A 36 8.40 -5.34 -3.23
N LEU A 37 7.54 -5.70 -2.29
CA LEU A 37 7.44 -7.04 -1.69
C LEU A 37 6.01 -7.58 -1.90
N PHE A 38 5.62 -7.69 -3.17
CA PHE A 38 4.26 -8.03 -3.61
C PHE A 38 3.18 -7.07 -3.07
N GLY A 39 1.93 -7.40 -3.36
CA GLY A 39 0.77 -6.69 -2.87
C GLY A 39 -0.18 -7.51 -2.01
N ARG A 40 -1.07 -6.81 -1.32
CA ARG A 40 -2.15 -7.37 -0.49
C ARG A 40 -3.51 -6.93 -1.02
N ASP A 41 -4.53 -7.75 -0.80
CA ASP A 41 -5.93 -7.39 -1.00
C ASP A 41 -6.59 -7.17 0.37
N CYS A 42 -6.97 -5.94 0.64
CA CYS A 42 -7.58 -5.50 1.89
C CYS A 42 -9.01 -4.98 1.64
N SER A 43 -9.68 -5.49 0.60
CA SER A 43 -11.01 -5.04 0.18
C SER A 43 -12.11 -5.38 1.19
N ILE A 44 -11.91 -6.39 2.04
CA ILE A 44 -12.91 -6.80 3.04
C ILE A 44 -12.81 -5.87 4.24
N GLN A 45 -13.64 -4.83 4.20
CA GLN A 45 -13.67 -3.79 5.21
C GLN A 45 -15.07 -3.64 5.79
N ARG A 46 -15.16 -3.31 7.09
CA ARG A 46 -16.41 -2.96 7.75
C ARG A 46 -16.30 -1.56 8.33
N ARG A 47 -17.09 -0.62 7.82
CA ARG A 47 -17.05 0.80 8.24
C ARG A 47 -15.64 1.39 8.19
N HIS A 48 -14.94 1.17 7.09
CA HIS A 48 -13.55 1.62 6.83
C HIS A 48 -12.49 1.01 7.75
N GLN A 49 -12.82 -0.04 8.50
CA GLN A 49 -11.84 -0.87 9.19
C GLN A 49 -11.52 -2.08 8.31
N LYS A 50 -10.23 -2.32 8.02
CA LYS A 50 -9.78 -3.58 7.39
C LYS A 50 -10.02 -4.75 8.36
N ILE A 51 -10.64 -5.82 7.86
CA ILE A 51 -11.06 -6.99 8.66
C ILE A 51 -10.37 -8.27 8.21
N ILE A 52 -10.19 -8.44 6.89
CA ILE A 52 -9.49 -9.56 6.30
C ILE A 52 -8.54 -9.00 5.24
N GLU A 53 -7.29 -9.41 5.33
CA GLU A 53 -6.18 -8.99 4.48
C GLU A 53 -5.45 -10.23 3.96
N ASP A 54 -5.47 -10.43 2.65
CA ASP A 54 -4.85 -11.58 2.00
C ASP A 54 -3.62 -11.18 1.18
N ALA A 55 -2.65 -12.09 1.07
CA ALA A 55 -1.45 -11.92 0.26
C ALA A 55 -1.10 -13.23 -0.48
N PRO A 56 -0.61 -13.17 -1.74
CA PRO A 56 -0.52 -11.97 -2.58
C PRO A 56 -1.91 -11.53 -3.10
N ALA A 57 -2.01 -10.29 -3.56
CA ALA A 57 -3.19 -9.84 -4.29
C ALA A 57 -3.34 -10.63 -5.61
N VAL A 58 -4.50 -11.29 -5.82
CA VAL A 58 -4.76 -12.15 -6.99
C VAL A 58 -5.88 -11.64 -7.92
N ILE A 59 -6.62 -10.62 -7.50
CA ILE A 59 -7.77 -10.12 -8.26
C ILE A 59 -7.39 -9.32 -9.50
N ALA A 60 -6.21 -8.68 -9.49
CA ALA A 60 -5.67 -7.96 -10.64
C ALA A 60 -4.78 -8.87 -11.49
N SER A 61 -4.69 -8.59 -12.78
CA SER A 61 -3.80 -9.33 -13.66
C SER A 61 -2.32 -9.10 -13.29
N PRO A 62 -1.40 -10.05 -13.57
CA PRO A 62 0.02 -9.89 -13.27
C PRO A 62 0.62 -8.61 -13.86
N GLU A 63 0.19 -8.21 -15.07
CA GLU A 63 0.65 -6.97 -15.72
C GLU A 63 0.21 -5.72 -14.93
N ILE A 64 -1.01 -5.70 -14.39
CA ILE A 64 -1.50 -4.58 -13.58
C ILE A 64 -0.77 -4.54 -12.24
N LEU A 65 -0.57 -5.68 -11.58
CA LEU A 65 0.19 -5.75 -10.33
C LEU A 65 1.63 -5.24 -10.53
N GLU A 66 2.30 -5.65 -11.60
CA GLU A 66 3.64 -5.15 -11.93
C GLU A 66 3.65 -3.62 -12.14
N LYS A 67 2.61 -3.06 -12.77
CA LYS A 67 2.47 -1.59 -12.92
C LYS A 67 2.29 -0.90 -11.57
N MET A 68 1.48 -1.47 -10.67
CA MET A 68 1.25 -0.95 -9.31
C MET A 68 2.54 -0.99 -8.48
N GLU A 69 3.29 -2.07 -8.56
CA GLU A 69 4.59 -2.23 -7.90
C GLU A 69 5.62 -1.21 -8.39
N LYS A 70 5.78 -1.10 -9.72
CA LYS A 70 6.67 -0.09 -10.32
C LYS A 70 6.25 1.33 -9.94
N ALA A 71 4.96 1.61 -9.86
CA ALA A 71 4.46 2.91 -9.42
C ALA A 71 4.78 3.20 -7.95
N ALA A 72 4.62 2.20 -7.07
CA ALA A 72 4.94 2.32 -5.65
C ALA A 72 6.43 2.57 -5.43
N VAL A 73 7.30 1.81 -6.12
CA VAL A 73 8.75 1.99 -6.06
C VAL A 73 9.17 3.36 -6.58
N ARG A 74 8.59 3.84 -7.70
CA ARG A 74 8.86 5.18 -8.22
C ARG A 74 8.48 6.26 -7.20
N LEU A 75 7.32 6.15 -6.56
CA LEU A 75 6.89 7.08 -5.53
C LEU A 75 7.87 7.09 -4.35
N ALA A 76 8.23 5.92 -3.83
CA ALA A 76 9.18 5.77 -2.73
C ALA A 76 10.53 6.44 -3.02
N LYS A 77 11.09 6.20 -4.21
CA LYS A 77 12.35 6.83 -4.65
C LYS A 77 12.22 8.34 -4.80
N MET A 78 11.11 8.82 -5.37
CA MET A 78 10.88 10.24 -5.63
C MET A 78 10.81 11.07 -4.34
N VAL A 79 10.26 10.50 -3.27
CA VAL A 79 10.15 11.19 -1.97
C VAL A 79 11.33 10.90 -1.03
N GLY A 80 12.33 10.14 -1.47
CA GLY A 80 13.46 9.73 -0.63
C GLY A 80 13.03 8.89 0.58
N TYR A 81 12.04 8.00 0.38
CA TYR A 81 11.49 7.17 1.45
C TYR A 81 12.55 6.21 2.01
N VAL A 82 12.51 5.97 3.32
CA VAL A 82 13.39 5.03 4.04
C VAL A 82 12.53 4.20 4.98
N SER A 83 12.91 2.93 5.20
CA SER A 83 12.18 1.93 5.98
C SER A 83 11.06 1.24 5.19
N ALA A 84 10.23 0.47 5.90
CA ALA A 84 9.05 -0.18 5.34
C ALA A 84 7.90 0.83 5.21
N GLY A 85 7.11 0.68 4.15
CA GLY A 85 5.91 1.50 3.92
C GLY A 85 4.89 0.75 3.08
N THR A 86 3.70 1.30 2.94
CA THR A 86 2.66 0.69 2.10
C THR A 86 2.01 1.73 1.21
N VAL A 87 2.05 1.49 -0.10
CA VAL A 87 1.32 2.30 -1.07
C VAL A 87 -0.05 1.66 -1.30
N GLU A 88 -1.11 2.39 -0.98
CA GLU A 88 -2.49 1.95 -1.12
C GLU A 88 -3.10 2.47 -2.43
N TYR A 89 -3.90 1.62 -3.07
CA TYR A 89 -4.55 1.87 -4.34
C TYR A 89 -6.02 1.46 -4.29
N LEU A 90 -6.83 2.18 -5.07
CA LEU A 90 -8.17 1.75 -5.46
C LEU A 90 -8.09 1.13 -6.84
N TYR A 91 -8.36 -0.17 -6.94
CA TYR A 91 -8.37 -0.92 -8.20
C TYR A 91 -9.81 -1.20 -8.65
N ASN A 92 -10.17 -0.88 -9.88
CA ASN A 92 -11.47 -1.22 -10.45
C ASN A 92 -11.33 -2.45 -11.37
N PRO A 93 -11.91 -3.61 -10.99
CA PRO A 93 -11.80 -4.82 -11.79
C PRO A 93 -12.50 -4.73 -13.17
N ASN A 94 -13.50 -3.86 -13.33
CA ASN A 94 -14.30 -3.78 -14.56
C ASN A 94 -13.54 -3.13 -15.72
N ASP A 95 -12.77 -2.08 -15.43
CA ASP A 95 -11.97 -1.34 -16.43
C ASP A 95 -10.46 -1.63 -16.30
N GLN A 96 -10.07 -2.44 -15.31
CA GLN A 96 -8.69 -2.78 -14.98
C GLN A 96 -7.80 -1.56 -14.71
N THR A 97 -8.39 -0.49 -14.18
CA THR A 97 -7.66 0.72 -13.80
C THR A 97 -7.37 0.75 -12.30
N PHE A 98 -6.27 1.39 -11.90
CA PHE A 98 -5.95 1.63 -10.50
C PHE A 98 -5.59 3.10 -10.27
N PHE A 99 -5.92 3.59 -9.08
CA PHE A 99 -5.69 4.96 -8.66
C PHE A 99 -4.99 4.97 -7.31
N PHE A 100 -3.98 5.81 -7.17
CA PHE A 100 -3.31 6.02 -5.89
C PHE A 100 -4.28 6.57 -4.85
N LEU A 101 -4.23 6.01 -3.64
CA LEU A 101 -4.99 6.49 -2.49
C LEU A 101 -4.06 7.22 -1.52
N GLU A 102 -3.07 6.52 -0.97
CA GLU A 102 -2.11 7.09 -0.03
C GLU A 102 -0.82 6.26 0.06
N LEU A 103 0.19 6.83 0.72
CA LEU A 103 1.38 6.12 1.18
C LEU A 103 1.36 6.13 2.71
N ASN A 104 1.11 4.98 3.32
CA ASN A 104 1.23 4.81 4.77
C ASN A 104 2.72 4.74 5.15
N SER A 105 3.20 5.77 5.84
CA SER A 105 4.61 5.94 6.21
C SER A 105 5.02 5.15 7.47
N ARG A 106 4.48 3.94 7.62
CA ARG A 106 4.66 3.08 8.81
C ARG A 106 4.50 1.61 8.41
N LEU A 107 5.02 0.71 9.24
CA LEU A 107 4.68 -0.70 9.15
C LEU A 107 3.19 -0.88 9.49
N GLN A 108 2.50 -1.69 8.69
CA GLN A 108 1.08 -1.97 8.88
C GLN A 108 0.87 -3.22 9.74
N VAL A 109 -0.33 -3.40 10.30
CA VAL A 109 -0.59 -4.50 11.25
C VAL A 109 -0.62 -5.84 10.53
N GLU A 110 -1.08 -5.84 9.28
CA GLU A 110 -1.21 -6.94 8.34
C GLU A 110 0.10 -7.31 7.62
N HIS A 111 1.24 -6.70 8.00
CA HIS A 111 2.55 -7.01 7.39
C HIS A 111 2.95 -8.50 7.43
N PRO A 112 2.55 -9.34 8.43
CA PRO A 112 2.91 -10.76 8.42
C PRO A 112 2.36 -11.50 7.20
N CYS A 113 1.27 -11.05 6.58
CA CYS A 113 0.77 -11.63 5.34
C CYS A 113 1.83 -11.54 4.22
N THR A 114 2.53 -10.41 4.12
CA THR A 114 3.65 -10.24 3.19
C THR A 114 4.85 -11.08 3.63
N GLU A 115 5.22 -11.06 4.91
CA GLU A 115 6.38 -11.82 5.41
C GLU A 115 6.28 -13.30 5.07
N MET A 116 5.09 -13.89 5.22
CA MET A 116 4.85 -15.32 5.00
C MET A 116 4.97 -15.75 3.53
N ILE A 117 4.78 -14.83 2.58
CA ILE A 117 4.90 -15.14 1.14
C ILE A 117 6.28 -14.75 0.58
N THR A 118 7.07 -13.96 1.30
CA THR A 118 8.39 -13.49 0.85
C THR A 118 9.55 -14.04 1.66
N ASP A 119 9.31 -14.67 2.81
CA ASP A 119 10.34 -15.05 3.79
C ASP A 119 11.20 -13.85 4.26
N VAL A 120 10.59 -12.67 4.33
CA VAL A 120 11.25 -11.42 4.76
C VAL A 120 10.72 -11.01 6.12
N ASN A 121 11.61 -10.85 7.11
CA ASN A 121 11.26 -10.26 8.40
C ASN A 121 11.32 -8.72 8.30
N LEU A 122 10.17 -8.09 8.12
CA LEU A 122 10.04 -6.65 7.90
C LEU A 122 10.54 -5.82 9.09
N PRO A 123 10.19 -6.11 10.35
CA PRO A 123 10.77 -5.40 11.50
C PRO A 123 12.30 -5.47 11.56
N ALA A 124 12.90 -6.63 11.25
CA ALA A 124 14.35 -6.78 11.22
C ALA A 124 14.98 -5.98 10.07
N CYS A 125 14.37 -6.01 8.88
CA CYS A 125 14.81 -5.17 7.76
C CYS A 125 14.72 -3.68 8.09
N GLN A 126 13.65 -3.23 8.76
CA GLN A 126 13.51 -1.84 9.21
C GLN A 126 14.65 -1.43 10.15
N LEU A 127 15.07 -2.31 11.06
CA LEU A 127 16.23 -2.06 11.91
C LEU A 127 17.51 -1.97 11.08
N GLN A 128 17.73 -2.90 10.15
CA GLN A 128 18.94 -2.94 9.31
C GLN A 128 19.10 -1.70 8.43
N VAL A 129 18.03 -1.18 7.84
CA VAL A 129 18.12 0.03 6.99
C VAL A 129 18.35 1.32 7.78
N GLN A 130 18.25 1.29 9.10
CA GLN A 130 18.51 2.44 9.98
C GLN A 130 19.94 2.44 10.57
N ILE A 131 20.69 1.35 10.38
CA ILE A 131 22.07 1.17 10.85
C ILE A 131 23.05 1.46 9.72
#